data_AF-A0A953IBN1-F1
#
_entry.id   AF-A0A953IBN1-F1
#
_cell.length_a   1.000
_cell.length_b   1.000
_cell.length_c   1.000
_cell.angle_alpha   90.00
_cell.angle_beta   90.00
_cell.angle_gamma   90.00
#
_symmetry.space_group_name_H-M   'P 1'
#
loop_
_entity.id
_entity.type
_entity.pdbx_description
1 polymer ?
#
loop_
_entity_poly.entity_id
_entity_poly.type
_entity_poly.pdbx_seq_one_letter_code
_entity_poly.pdbx_strand_id
1 'polypeptide(L)'
;MSFFDLFRRNPKIKLRKPTKEFILDVKQLTDEQIIEEMAIELQKVSAIRLIKLQRINKGIFFFLIFIVLFTTLIVYSLISSFIQVTNFRFFDISVNVELFIYLYLGHKIGDYLLQSDKQAKSKQSSWHYLLVHCAIYSLSVIAIPFIFMGYFNLAALFFVFITHVVIDQGALLRFWMKYIKGIKDPDSEEVTIVKLEIDQTFHYIVIGIISILG
;
A
#
# COMPACT_ATOMS: atom_id res chain seq x y z
N MET A 1 14.56 4.73 -29.41
CA MET A 1 15.40 3.56 -29.72
C MET A 1 14.48 2.43 -30.17
N SER A 2 14.54 2.03 -31.43
CA SER A 2 13.62 1.03 -32.00
C SER A 2 13.90 -0.37 -31.44
N PHE A 3 12.90 -1.25 -31.42
CA PHE A 3 13.08 -2.68 -31.11
C PHE A 3 14.15 -3.33 -31.99
N PHE A 4 14.22 -2.94 -33.26
CA PHE A 4 15.23 -3.42 -34.20
C PHE A 4 16.65 -2.92 -33.87
N ASP A 5 16.78 -1.72 -33.30
CA ASP A 5 18.07 -1.19 -32.84
C ASP A 5 18.59 -1.96 -31.62
N LEU A 6 17.69 -2.30 -30.70
CA LEU A 6 17.96 -3.14 -29.53
C LEU A 6 18.33 -4.57 -29.92
N PHE A 7 17.65 -5.14 -30.91
CA PHE A 7 17.94 -6.49 -31.42
C PHE A 7 19.33 -6.56 -32.08
N ARG A 8 19.66 -5.58 -32.93
CA ARG A 8 20.93 -5.56 -33.69
C ARG A 8 22.16 -5.35 -32.80
N ARG A 9 22.03 -4.58 -31.72
CA ARG A 9 23.16 -4.18 -30.86
C ARG A 9 23.34 -5.03 -29.60
N ASN A 10 22.43 -5.95 -29.28
CA ASN A 10 22.52 -6.72 -28.05
C ASN A 10 23.25 -8.07 -28.28
N PRO A 11 24.51 -8.23 -27.82
CA PRO A 11 25.28 -9.45 -28.04
C PRO A 11 24.68 -10.69 -27.33
N LYS A 12 23.75 -10.52 -26.39
CA LYS A 12 23.05 -11.60 -25.68
C LYS A 12 21.81 -12.12 -26.41
N ILE A 13 21.34 -11.42 -27.46
CA ILE A 13 20.15 -11.79 -28.26
C ILE A 13 20.59 -12.26 -29.65
N LYS A 14 21.56 -13.18 -29.69
CA LYS A 14 21.91 -13.93 -30.90
C LYS A 14 21.21 -15.28 -30.82
N LEU A 15 20.86 -15.86 -31.97
CA LEU A 15 20.43 -17.26 -32.04
C LEU A 15 21.45 -18.12 -31.26
N ARG A 16 20.96 -19.06 -30.43
CA ARG A 16 21.83 -19.96 -29.63
C ARG A 16 22.81 -20.75 -30.50
N LYS A 17 22.46 -20.97 -31.77
CA LYS A 17 23.29 -21.55 -32.82
C LYS A 17 23.56 -20.51 -33.93
N PRO A 18 24.68 -20.57 -34.65
CA PRO A 18 24.91 -19.77 -35.86
C PRO A 18 23.75 -19.90 -36.85
N THR A 19 23.35 -18.79 -37.50
CA THR A 19 22.23 -18.76 -38.45
C THR A 19 22.32 -19.82 -39.55
N LYS A 20 23.54 -20.17 -39.98
CA LYS A 20 23.77 -21.23 -40.99
C LYS A 20 23.36 -22.61 -40.48
N GLU A 21 23.71 -22.95 -39.24
CA GLU A 21 23.34 -24.23 -38.62
C GLU A 21 21.84 -24.32 -38.36
N PHE A 22 21.23 -23.23 -37.90
CA PHE A 22 19.77 -23.17 -37.74
C PHE A 22 19.01 -23.41 -39.05
N ILE A 23 19.50 -22.85 -40.17
CA ILE A 23 18.89 -23.08 -41.50
C ILE A 23 19.07 -24.54 -41.95
N LEU A 24 20.21 -25.16 -41.65
CA LEU A 24 20.46 -26.57 -41.94
C LEU A 24 19.52 -27.48 -41.12
N ASP A 25 19.36 -27.20 -39.84
CA ASP A 25 18.44 -27.93 -38.95
C ASP A 25 16.99 -27.83 -39.46
N VAL A 26 16.54 -26.64 -39.85
CA VAL A 26 15.18 -26.43 -40.39
C VAL A 26 14.97 -27.12 -41.75
N LYS A 27 16.00 -27.19 -42.61
CA LYS A 27 15.93 -27.89 -43.90
C LYS A 27 15.80 -29.41 -43.78
N GLN A 28 16.13 -29.98 -42.63
CA GLN A 28 16.01 -31.42 -42.36
C GLN A 28 14.62 -31.82 -41.84
N LEU A 29 13.79 -30.84 -41.49
CA LEU A 29 12.43 -31.06 -40.99
C LEU A 29 11.47 -31.38 -42.15
N THR A 30 10.44 -32.17 -41.85
CA THR A 30 9.31 -32.35 -42.77
C THR A 30 8.41 -31.11 -42.77
N ASP A 31 7.57 -30.95 -43.80
CA ASP A 31 6.63 -29.81 -43.89
C ASP A 31 5.72 -29.70 -42.66
N GLU A 32 5.30 -30.83 -42.09
CA GLU A 32 4.47 -30.89 -40.87
C GLU A 32 5.22 -30.36 -39.64
N GLN A 33 6.48 -30.74 -39.47
CA GLN A 33 7.34 -30.26 -38.39
C GLN A 33 7.67 -28.76 -38.52
N ILE A 34 7.82 -28.26 -39.75
CA ILE A 34 8.01 -26.82 -40.00
C ILE A 34 6.77 -26.02 -39.57
N ILE A 35 5.58 -26.52 -39.86
CA ILE A 35 4.32 -25.88 -39.45
C ILE A 35 4.20 -25.86 -37.92
N GLU A 36 4.55 -26.95 -37.23
CA GLU A 36 4.53 -27.04 -35.77
C GLU A 36 5.49 -26.03 -35.12
N GLU A 37 6.75 -25.98 -35.57
CA GLU A 37 7.76 -25.05 -35.04
C GLU A 37 7.34 -23.59 -35.27
N MET A 38 6.80 -23.29 -36.46
CA MET A 38 6.27 -21.97 -36.77
C MET A 38 5.08 -21.60 -35.87
N ALA A 39 4.18 -22.53 -35.60
CA ALA A 39 3.05 -22.31 -34.70
C ALA A 39 3.50 -22.00 -33.27
N ILE A 40 4.49 -22.73 -32.75
CA ILE A 40 5.08 -22.51 -31.42
C ILE A 40 5.71 -21.11 -31.33
N GLU A 41 6.50 -20.71 -32.32
CA GLU A 41 7.13 -19.38 -32.32
C GLU A 41 6.10 -18.25 -32.42
N LEU A 42 5.06 -18.41 -33.25
CA LEU A 42 3.96 -17.45 -33.32
C LEU A 42 3.21 -17.33 -31.99
N GLN A 43 2.97 -18.45 -31.29
CA GLN A 43 2.36 -18.45 -29.96
C GLN A 43 3.22 -17.71 -28.93
N LYS A 44 4.54 -17.92 -28.93
CA LYS A 44 5.47 -17.18 -28.04
C LYS A 44 5.43 -15.68 -28.30
N VAL A 45 5.47 -15.26 -29.56
CA VAL A 45 5.38 -13.84 -29.95
C VAL A 45 4.04 -13.24 -29.52
N SER A 46 2.94 -13.98 -29.73
CA SER A 46 1.59 -13.58 -29.30
C SER A 46 1.52 -13.38 -27.78
N ALA A 47 2.06 -14.31 -26.99
CA ALA A 47 2.10 -14.21 -25.53
C ALA A 47 2.90 -12.98 -25.05
N ILE A 48 4.08 -12.72 -25.63
CA ILE A 48 4.89 -11.54 -25.30
C ILE A 48 4.13 -10.25 -25.64
N ARG A 49 3.45 -10.21 -26.79
CA ARG A 49 2.62 -9.05 -27.19
C ARG A 49 1.49 -8.82 -26.19
N LEU A 50 0.80 -9.87 -25.75
CA LEU A 50 -0.29 -9.79 -24.79
C LEU A 50 0.19 -9.24 -23.43
N ILE A 51 1.34 -9.71 -22.93
CA ILE A 51 1.95 -9.19 -21.70
C ILE A 51 2.32 -7.70 -21.84
N LYS A 52 2.90 -7.28 -22.97
CA LYS A 52 3.23 -5.87 -23.22
C LYS A 52 1.99 -5.00 -23.27
N LEU A 53 0.93 -5.44 -23.96
CA LEU A 53 -0.35 -4.75 -24.00
C LEU A 53 -0.99 -4.63 -22.62
N GLN A 54 -0.96 -5.69 -21.82
CA GLN A 54 -1.44 -5.65 -20.44
C GLN A 54 -0.69 -4.61 -19.58
N ARG A 55 0.63 -4.50 -19.72
CA ARG A 55 1.42 -3.48 -18.99
C ARG A 55 1.04 -2.06 -19.40
N ILE A 56 0.86 -1.82 -20.70
CA ILE A 56 0.43 -0.52 -21.23
C ILE A 56 -0.99 -0.20 -20.75
N ASN A 57 -1.93 -1.14 -20.86
CA ASN A 57 -3.31 -0.95 -20.43
C ASN A 57 -3.41 -0.66 -18.92
N LYS A 58 -2.61 -1.33 -18.09
CA LYS A 58 -2.50 -0.99 -16.66
C LYS A 58 -2.02 0.46 -16.47
N GLY A 59 -1.00 0.90 -17.21
CA GLY A 59 -0.52 2.28 -17.17
C GLY A 59 -1.61 3.29 -17.56
N ILE A 60 -2.36 3.03 -18.64
CA ILE A 60 -3.49 3.86 -19.08
C ILE A 60 -4.58 3.90 -18.00
N PHE A 61 -4.92 2.76 -17.41
CA PHE A 61 -5.92 2.68 -16.34
C PHE A 61 -5.55 3.55 -15.13
N PHE A 62 -4.30 3.47 -14.66
CA PHE A 62 -3.82 4.33 -13.57
C PHE A 62 -3.89 5.82 -13.93
N PHE A 63 -3.52 6.17 -15.16
CA PHE A 63 -3.59 7.55 -15.63
C PHE A 63 -5.03 8.08 -15.68
N LEU A 64 -5.98 7.26 -16.12
CA LEU A 64 -7.41 7.59 -16.10
C LEU A 64 -7.93 7.80 -14.69
N ILE A 65 -7.59 6.91 -13.74
CA ILE A 65 -7.95 7.08 -12.33
C ILE A 65 -7.39 8.39 -11.78
N PHE A 66 -6.13 8.70 -12.07
CA PHE A 66 -5.49 9.94 -11.62
C PHE A 66 -6.25 11.18 -12.14
N ILE A 67 -6.61 11.20 -13.43
CA ILE A 67 -7.39 12.30 -14.00
C ILE A 67 -8.75 12.43 -13.32
N VAL A 68 -9.47 11.32 -13.11
CA VAL A 68 -10.78 11.33 -12.46
C VAL A 68 -10.68 11.86 -11.03
N LEU A 69 -9.72 11.39 -10.25
CA LEU A 69 -9.51 11.88 -8.88
C LEU A 69 -9.16 13.37 -8.88
N PHE A 70 -8.27 13.80 -9.77
CA PHE A 70 -7.88 15.20 -9.88
C PHE A 70 -9.04 16.11 -10.28
N THR A 71 -9.86 15.70 -11.24
CA THR A 71 -11.05 16.46 -11.65
C THR A 71 -12.10 16.50 -10.54
N THR A 72 -12.35 15.40 -9.84
CA THR A 72 -13.28 15.40 -8.69
C THR A 72 -12.81 16.34 -7.59
N LEU A 73 -11.50 16.41 -7.31
CA LEU A 73 -10.94 17.32 -6.32
C LEU A 73 -11.09 18.79 -6.74
N ILE A 74 -10.82 19.10 -8.01
CA ILE A 74 -11.01 20.46 -8.55
C ILE A 74 -12.49 20.86 -8.48
N VAL A 75 -13.39 19.98 -8.91
CA VAL A 75 -14.84 20.23 -8.87
C VAL A 75 -15.30 20.43 -7.43
N TYR A 76 -14.87 19.58 -6.49
CA TYR A 76 -15.17 19.76 -5.07
C TYR A 76 -14.64 21.09 -4.54
N SER A 77 -13.40 21.45 -4.84
CA SER A 77 -12.78 22.71 -4.41
C SER A 77 -13.55 23.93 -4.94
N LEU A 78 -13.89 23.92 -6.23
CA LEU A 78 -14.70 24.97 -6.86
C LEU A 78 -16.11 25.02 -6.25
N ILE A 79 -16.79 23.89 -6.10
CA ILE A 79 -18.13 23.87 -5.50
C ILE A 79 -18.08 24.36 -4.05
N SER A 80 -17.07 23.97 -3.27
CA SER A 80 -16.90 24.39 -1.87
C SER A 80 -16.60 25.88 -1.71
N SER A 81 -16.04 26.54 -2.73
CA SER A 81 -15.84 28.00 -2.70
C SER A 81 -17.12 28.79 -3.04
N PHE A 82 -18.11 28.16 -3.69
CA PHE A 82 -19.41 28.76 -4.00
C PHE A 82 -20.52 28.36 -3.02
N ILE A 83 -20.48 27.13 -2.51
CA ILE A 83 -21.43 26.62 -1.51
C ILE A 83 -20.73 26.71 -0.16
N GLN A 84 -21.06 27.74 0.63
CA GLN A 84 -20.87 27.65 2.07
C GLN A 84 -21.80 26.54 2.59
N VAL A 85 -21.36 25.28 2.54
CA VAL A 85 -22.00 24.17 3.25
C VAL A 85 -21.74 24.45 4.73
N THR A 86 -22.55 25.32 5.32
CA THR A 86 -22.32 25.80 6.67
C THR A 86 -22.60 24.72 7.70
N ASN A 87 -23.46 23.73 7.44
CA ASN A 87 -23.74 22.64 8.38
C ASN A 87 -24.41 21.43 7.71
N PHE A 88 -23.67 20.36 7.43
CA PHE A 88 -24.25 19.02 7.34
C PHE A 88 -24.12 18.38 8.72
N ARG A 89 -25.11 18.57 9.61
CA ARG A 89 -25.13 17.94 10.94
C ARG A 89 -25.67 16.52 10.82
N PHE A 90 -24.79 15.54 10.71
CA PHE A 90 -25.12 14.13 10.88
C PHE A 90 -24.71 13.72 12.30
N PHE A 91 -25.66 13.76 13.24
CA PHE A 91 -25.46 13.69 14.69
C PHE A 91 -24.59 14.85 15.21
N ASP A 92 -24.86 15.42 16.40
CA ASP A 92 -24.09 16.55 16.98
C ASP A 92 -22.66 16.15 17.42
N ILE A 93 -21.97 15.32 16.62
CA ILE A 93 -20.58 14.92 16.79
C ILE A 93 -19.71 15.99 16.15
N SER A 94 -19.10 16.84 16.97
CA SER A 94 -18.05 17.76 16.52
C SER A 94 -16.71 17.05 16.50
N VAL A 95 -16.09 16.95 15.32
CA VAL A 95 -14.72 16.46 15.18
C VAL A 95 -13.76 17.64 15.23
N ASN A 96 -12.79 17.60 16.12
CA ASN A 96 -11.67 18.55 16.14
C ASN A 96 -10.67 18.16 15.05
N VAL A 97 -10.84 18.73 13.84
CA VAL A 97 -10.04 18.40 12.65
C VAL A 97 -8.57 18.74 12.84
N GLU A 98 -8.25 19.86 13.49
CA GLU A 98 -6.86 20.25 13.77
C GLU A 98 -6.20 19.23 14.71
N LEU A 99 -6.88 18.87 15.80
CA LEU A 99 -6.40 17.85 16.73
C LEU A 99 -6.20 16.50 16.02
N PHE A 100 -7.13 16.09 15.16
CA PHE A 100 -7.00 14.88 14.35
C PHE A 100 -5.72 14.89 13.50
N ILE A 101 -5.44 16.00 12.79
CA ILE A 101 -4.25 16.14 11.94
C ILE A 101 -2.96 16.00 12.76
N TYR A 102 -2.88 16.66 13.91
CA TYR A 102 -1.68 16.59 14.75
C TYR A 102 -1.49 15.24 15.44
N LEU A 103 -2.57 14.59 15.89
CA LEU A 103 -2.53 13.23 16.41
C LEU A 103 -2.09 12.25 15.31
N TYR A 104 -2.63 12.39 14.09
CA TYR A 104 -2.24 11.58 12.93
C TYR A 104 -0.75 11.75 12.59
N LEU A 105 -0.24 12.99 12.60
CA LEU A 105 1.18 13.27 12.38
C LEU A 105 2.05 12.64 13.49
N GLY A 106 1.67 12.81 14.76
CA GLY A 106 2.34 12.19 15.89
C GLY A 106 2.37 10.67 15.80
N HIS A 107 1.28 10.05 15.32
CA HIS A 107 1.20 8.62 15.04
C HIS A 107 2.21 8.20 13.97
N LYS A 108 2.26 8.91 12.82
CA LYS A 108 3.24 8.59 11.77
C LYS A 108 4.69 8.72 12.23
N ILE A 109 4.98 9.73 13.04
CA ILE A 109 6.30 9.89 13.64
C ILE A 109 6.59 8.73 14.60
N GLY A 110 5.65 8.37 15.47
CA GLY A 110 5.84 7.31 16.47
C GLY A 110 6.02 5.92 15.86
N ASP A 111 5.14 5.55 14.92
CA ASP A 111 5.09 4.20 14.34
C ASP A 111 6.11 3.95 13.24
N TYR A 112 6.50 4.97 12.49
CA TYR A 112 7.38 4.78 11.33
C TYR A 112 8.73 5.46 11.48
N LEU A 113 8.77 6.69 12.03
CA LEU A 113 10.02 7.43 12.11
C LEU A 113 10.86 7.04 13.32
N LEU A 114 10.21 6.84 14.47
CA LEU A 114 10.87 6.54 15.75
C LEU A 114 10.91 5.05 16.09
N GLN A 115 10.08 4.23 15.42
CA GLN A 115 10.12 2.78 15.58
C GLN A 115 11.35 2.19 14.89
N SER A 116 12.13 1.41 15.63
CA SER A 116 13.26 0.67 15.07
C SER A 116 12.84 -0.67 14.47
N ASP A 117 13.64 -1.17 13.52
CA ASP A 117 13.45 -2.52 12.92
C ASP A 117 13.34 -3.64 13.97
N LYS A 118 14.09 -3.53 15.08
CA LYS A 118 14.06 -4.51 16.17
C LYS A 118 12.71 -4.50 16.88
N GLN A 119 12.14 -3.31 17.13
CA GLN A 119 10.81 -3.17 17.70
C GLN A 119 9.76 -3.71 16.74
N ALA A 120 9.80 -3.32 15.47
CA ALA A 120 8.84 -3.76 14.46
C ALA A 120 8.78 -5.30 14.36
N LYS A 121 9.94 -5.97 14.35
CA LYS A 121 10.03 -7.44 14.24
C LYS A 121 9.69 -8.19 15.53
N SER A 122 9.87 -7.57 16.69
CA SER A 122 9.82 -8.27 17.99
C SER A 122 8.64 -7.88 18.87
N LYS A 123 7.87 -6.84 18.52
CA LYS A 123 6.75 -6.35 19.35
C LYS A 123 5.65 -7.39 19.59
N GLN A 124 5.45 -8.32 18.65
CA GLN A 124 4.46 -9.39 18.79
C GLN A 124 4.95 -10.59 19.62
N SER A 125 6.27 -10.71 19.84
CA SER A 125 6.87 -11.85 20.55
C SER A 125 7.50 -11.46 21.89
N SER A 126 7.70 -10.16 22.15
CA SER A 126 8.36 -9.65 23.35
C SER A 126 7.66 -8.42 23.91
N TRP A 127 7.13 -8.56 25.13
CA TRP A 127 6.50 -7.48 25.90
C TRP A 127 7.43 -6.29 26.12
N HIS A 128 8.73 -6.51 26.25
CA HIS A 128 9.69 -5.42 26.41
C HIS A 128 9.70 -4.52 25.17
N TYR A 129 9.83 -5.09 23.97
CA TYR A 129 9.84 -4.31 22.73
C TYR A 129 8.49 -3.65 22.45
N LEU A 130 7.38 -4.34 22.78
CA LEU A 130 6.03 -3.80 22.68
C LEU A 130 5.87 -2.55 23.56
N LEU A 131 6.11 -2.67 24.87
CA LEU A 131 5.87 -1.59 25.82
C LEU A 131 6.78 -0.38 25.57
N VAL A 132 8.06 -0.60 25.23
CA VAL A 132 8.97 0.48 24.86
C VAL A 132 8.47 1.21 23.63
N HIS A 133 8.03 0.48 22.60
CA HIS A 133 7.45 1.09 21.41
C HIS A 133 6.16 1.87 21.73
N CYS A 134 5.22 1.28 22.46
CA CYS A 134 3.99 1.95 22.87
C CYS A 134 4.24 3.23 23.68
N ALA A 135 5.28 3.24 24.52
CA ALA A 135 5.66 4.44 25.27
C ALA A 135 6.18 5.55 24.34
N ILE A 136 7.10 5.23 23.42
CA ILE A 136 7.63 6.19 22.43
C ILE A 136 6.50 6.70 21.54
N TYR A 137 5.64 5.81 21.07
CA TYR A 137 4.47 6.13 20.27
C TYR A 137 3.54 7.11 20.99
N SER A 138 3.14 6.78 22.22
CA SER A 138 2.19 7.60 22.99
C SER A 138 2.77 8.99 23.30
N LEU A 139 4.07 9.06 23.57
CA LEU A 139 4.77 10.33 23.72
C LEU A 139 4.75 11.14 22.42
N SER A 140 5.02 10.53 21.28
CA SER A 140 4.97 11.19 19.97
C SER A 140 3.55 11.71 19.64
N VAL A 141 2.53 10.88 19.84
CA VAL A 141 1.13 11.21 19.57
C VAL A 141 0.65 12.39 20.42
N ILE A 142 1.07 12.51 21.67
CA ILE A 142 0.66 13.63 22.55
C ILE A 142 1.57 14.85 22.41
N ALA A 143 2.88 14.67 22.17
CA ALA A 143 3.81 15.78 22.03
C ALA A 143 3.48 16.69 20.85
N ILE A 144 3.05 16.14 19.71
CA ILE A 144 2.74 16.95 18.52
C ILE A 144 1.54 17.89 18.77
N PRO A 145 0.35 17.44 19.18
CA PRO A 145 -0.74 18.35 19.58
C PRO A 145 -0.38 19.30 20.72
N PHE A 146 0.45 18.87 21.68
CA PHE A 146 0.92 19.74 22.76
C PHE A 146 1.76 20.90 22.22
N ILE A 147 2.71 20.64 21.31
CA ILE A 147 3.59 21.66 20.72
C ILE A 147 2.81 22.65 19.86
N PHE A 148 1.86 22.17 19.04
CA PHE A 148 1.17 23.02 18.06
C PHE A 148 -0.12 23.65 18.55
N MET A 149 -0.81 23.04 19.52
CA MET A 149 -2.11 23.51 20.02
C MET A 149 -2.15 23.73 21.54
N GLY A 150 -1.10 23.36 22.28
CA GLY A 150 -1.14 23.32 23.74
C GLY A 150 -2.05 22.22 24.29
N TYR A 151 -2.51 21.28 23.46
CA TYR A 151 -3.41 20.21 23.89
C TYR A 151 -2.66 19.17 24.71
N PHE A 152 -3.07 18.98 25.96
CA PHE A 152 -2.59 17.89 26.82
C PHE A 152 -3.74 17.31 27.63
N ASN A 153 -3.99 16.02 27.44
CA ASN A 153 -5.02 15.29 28.17
C ASN A 153 -4.44 13.95 28.65
N LEU A 154 -4.32 13.80 29.97
CA LEU A 154 -3.80 12.57 30.59
C LEU A 154 -4.68 11.34 30.28
N ALA A 155 -6.00 11.50 30.26
CA ALA A 155 -6.89 10.40 29.90
C ALA A 155 -6.70 9.98 28.44
N ALA A 156 -6.50 10.94 27.52
CA ALA A 156 -6.18 10.63 26.13
C ALA A 156 -4.83 9.91 26.02
N LEU A 157 -3.79 10.35 26.74
CA LEU A 157 -2.47 9.68 26.76
C LEU A 157 -2.59 8.21 27.21
N PHE A 158 -3.29 7.95 28.32
CA PHE A 158 -3.52 6.57 28.80
C PHE A 158 -4.34 5.75 27.81
N PHE A 159 -5.39 6.35 27.23
CA PHE A 159 -6.24 5.69 26.25
C PHE A 159 -5.44 5.28 24.99
N VAL A 160 -4.63 6.20 24.44
CA VAL A 160 -3.70 5.92 23.33
C VAL A 160 -2.75 4.78 23.69
N PHE A 161 -2.11 4.85 24.85
CA PHE A 161 -1.14 3.83 25.26
C PHE A 161 -1.76 2.44 25.35
N ILE A 162 -2.89 2.31 26.04
CA ILE A 162 -3.56 1.01 26.23
C ILE A 162 -4.07 0.46 24.90
N THR A 163 -4.72 1.29 24.09
CA THR A 163 -5.22 0.85 22.79
C THR A 163 -4.07 0.46 21.85
N HIS A 164 -2.96 1.19 21.86
CA HIS A 164 -1.75 0.84 21.08
C HIS A 164 -1.21 -0.53 21.50
N VAL A 165 -1.06 -0.79 22.80
CA VAL A 165 -0.61 -2.09 23.31
C VAL A 165 -1.52 -3.23 22.81
N VAL A 166 -2.84 -3.04 22.85
CA VAL A 166 -3.82 -4.06 22.43
C VAL A 166 -3.75 -4.31 20.93
N ILE A 167 -3.62 -3.26 20.12
CA ILE A 167 -3.54 -3.38 18.66
C ILE A 167 -2.22 -4.05 18.26
N ASP A 168 -1.09 -3.54 18.76
CA ASP A 168 0.25 -3.97 18.35
C ASP A 168 0.67 -5.36 18.86
N GLN A 169 0.03 -5.86 19.91
CA GLN A 169 0.19 -7.25 20.35
C GLN A 169 -0.33 -8.24 19.28
N GLY A 170 -1.17 -7.78 18.36
CA GLY A 170 -1.53 -8.48 17.12
C GLY A 170 -2.62 -9.54 17.26
N ALA A 171 -3.12 -9.84 18.47
CA ALA A 171 -4.22 -10.78 18.64
C ALA A 171 -5.52 -10.25 18.00
N LEU A 172 -5.84 -8.97 18.21
CA LEU A 172 -7.00 -8.31 17.59
C LEU A 172 -6.90 -8.35 16.07
N LEU A 173 -5.72 -8.04 15.52
CA LEU A 173 -5.47 -8.02 14.08
C LEU A 173 -5.66 -9.42 13.46
N ARG A 174 -5.05 -10.46 14.06
CA ARG A 174 -5.21 -11.84 13.60
C ARG A 174 -6.66 -12.32 13.69
N PHE A 175 -7.37 -11.97 14.76
CA PHE A 175 -8.80 -12.26 14.91
C PHE A 175 -9.61 -11.61 13.79
N TRP A 176 -9.42 -10.32 13.54
CA TRP A 176 -10.16 -9.59 12.52
C TRP A 176 -9.88 -10.15 11.11
N MET A 177 -8.60 -10.40 10.80
CA MET A 177 -8.20 -10.96 9.50
C MET A 177 -8.81 -12.34 9.26
N LYS A 178 -8.78 -13.22 10.26
CA LYS A 178 -9.25 -14.60 10.13
C LYS A 178 -10.78 -14.70 10.09
N TYR A 179 -11.46 -14.04 11.02
CA TYR A 179 -12.89 -14.26 11.24
C TYR A 179 -13.78 -13.24 10.53
N ILE A 180 -13.35 -11.98 10.40
CA ILE A 180 -14.15 -10.92 9.76
C ILE A 180 -13.82 -10.81 8.28
N LYS A 181 -12.53 -10.78 7.93
CA LYS A 181 -12.06 -10.72 6.53
C LYS A 181 -12.03 -12.09 5.83
N GLY A 182 -12.08 -13.19 6.57
CA GLY A 182 -12.07 -14.54 6.00
C GLY A 182 -10.71 -14.98 5.41
N ILE A 183 -9.60 -14.37 5.85
CA ILE A 183 -8.26 -14.71 5.38
C ILE A 183 -7.83 -16.03 6.04
N LYS A 184 -7.56 -17.07 5.23
CA LYS A 184 -7.19 -18.40 5.71
C LYS A 184 -5.87 -18.41 6.47
N ASP A 185 -4.87 -17.68 5.95
CA ASP A 185 -3.56 -17.53 6.58
C ASP A 185 -3.21 -16.04 6.72
N PRO A 186 -3.46 -15.43 7.91
CA PRO A 186 -3.18 -14.02 8.17
C PRO A 186 -1.69 -13.65 8.23
N ASP A 187 -0.80 -14.64 8.32
CA ASP A 187 0.64 -14.41 8.48
C ASP A 187 1.43 -14.71 7.19
N SER A 188 0.74 -14.99 6.08
CA SER A 188 1.37 -15.16 4.77
C SER A 188 1.90 -13.84 4.20
N GLU A 189 2.98 -13.92 3.41
CA GLU A 189 3.60 -12.73 2.80
C GLU A 189 2.64 -12.01 1.83
N GLU A 190 1.74 -12.75 1.18
CA GLU A 190 0.77 -12.23 0.21
C GLU A 190 -0.19 -11.19 0.80
N VAL A 191 -0.50 -11.31 2.10
CA VAL A 191 -1.46 -10.42 2.79
C VAL A 191 -0.78 -9.35 3.64
N THR A 192 0.55 -9.23 3.58
CA THR A 192 1.32 -8.28 4.41
C THR A 192 0.83 -6.83 4.28
N ILE A 193 0.54 -6.38 3.05
CA ILE A 193 0.03 -5.02 2.81
C ILE A 193 -1.36 -4.86 3.42
N VAL A 194 -2.22 -5.87 3.28
CA VAL A 194 -3.58 -5.85 3.84
C VAL A 194 -3.52 -5.83 5.37
N LYS A 195 -2.62 -6.61 5.96
CA LYS A 195 -2.36 -6.63 7.40
C LYS A 195 -1.94 -5.25 7.91
N LEU A 196 -1.02 -4.59 7.20
CA LEU A 196 -0.57 -3.23 7.51
C LEU A 196 -1.74 -2.23 7.43
N GLU A 197 -2.55 -2.25 6.37
CA GLU A 197 -3.66 -1.30 6.24
C GLU A 197 -4.75 -1.50 7.30
N ILE A 198 -5.04 -2.74 7.69
CA ILE A 198 -6.00 -3.03 8.77
C ILE A 198 -5.43 -2.54 10.11
N ASP A 199 -4.15 -2.79 10.38
CA ASP A 199 -3.45 -2.28 11.56
C ASP A 199 -3.55 -0.75 11.65
N GLN A 200 -3.19 -0.04 10.57
CA GLN A 200 -3.28 1.41 10.51
C GLN A 200 -4.71 1.93 10.68
N THR A 201 -5.71 1.23 10.15
CA THR A 201 -7.12 1.59 10.31
C THR A 201 -7.53 1.58 11.79
N PHE A 202 -7.10 0.59 12.58
CA PHE A 202 -7.40 0.57 14.01
C PHE A 202 -6.78 1.76 14.75
N HIS A 203 -5.55 2.14 14.40
CA HIS A 203 -4.91 3.32 14.97
C HIS A 203 -5.64 4.62 14.61
N TYR A 204 -6.11 4.75 13.36
CA TYR A 204 -6.88 5.93 12.93
C TYR A 204 -8.24 6.03 13.60
N ILE A 205 -8.89 4.89 13.91
CA ILE A 205 -10.13 4.87 14.69
C ILE A 205 -9.88 5.43 16.09
N VAL A 206 -8.80 5.01 16.75
CA VAL A 206 -8.43 5.54 18.08
C VAL A 206 -8.18 7.05 18.03
N ILE A 207 -7.42 7.51 17.05
CA ILE A 207 -7.13 8.95 16.84
C ILE A 207 -8.42 9.72 16.57
N GLY A 208 -9.32 9.18 15.74
CA GLY A 208 -10.64 9.75 15.45
C GLY A 208 -11.49 9.89 16.70
N ILE A 209 -11.54 8.86 17.55
CA ILE A 209 -12.26 8.91 18.85
C ILE A 209 -11.71 10.03 19.72
N ILE A 210 -10.38 10.16 19.84
CA ILE A 210 -9.78 11.22 20.65
C ILE A 210 -10.09 12.60 20.07
N SER A 211 -10.05 12.77 18.75
CA SER A 211 -10.41 14.04 18.11
C SER A 211 -11.88 14.41 18.24
N ILE A 212 -12.77 13.45 18.54
CA ILE A 212 -14.18 13.72 18.84
C ILE A 212 -14.35 14.11 20.30
N LEU A 213 -13.57 13.52 21.21
CA LEU A 213 -13.69 13.72 22.65
C LEU A 213 -12.85 14.89 23.19
N GLY A 214 -11.91 15.41 22.40
CA GLY A 214 -10.94 16.45 22.77
C GLY A 214 -11.23 17.79 22.14
#